data_AF-A0A4W5KX63-F1
#
_entry.id   AF-A0A4W5KX63-F1
#
_cell.length_a   1.000
_cell.length_b   1.000
_cell.length_c   1.000
_cell.angle_alpha   90.00
_cell.angle_beta   90.00
_cell.angle_gamma   90.00
#
_symmetry.space_group_name_H-M   'P 1'
#
loop_
_entity.id
_entity.type
_entity.pdbx_description
1 polymer ?
#
loop_
_entity_poly.entity_id
_entity_poly.type
_entity_poly.pdbx_seq_one_letter_code
_entity_poly.pdbx_strand_id
1 'polypeptide(L)'
;MNIVDKEEQQCRQLMAGLDKVTSDLDKQEKAIYARVRPPLEQTRPLQDSADRLQDVKDIAAVVRKIEPEKSSKVREAEKFLTSNPKCASAPQLNAKVNEANNKYDKINLLLKCSEDKLQNSNRLENSLQNGKSLLSSYENKLAREEVAPADISSLEKTQRQLAVRSDLSLILIRIHVYIQMDPLHKGHFIVFLQF
;
A
#
# COMPACT_ATOMS: atom_id res chain seq x y z
N MET A 1 -2.09 48.75 23.17
CA MET A 1 -1.63 47.37 22.89
C MET A 1 -0.12 47.35 23.10
N ASN A 2 0.36 46.70 24.17
CA ASN A 2 1.79 46.66 24.47
C ASN A 2 2.52 45.68 23.53
N ILE A 3 3.84 45.79 23.40
CA ILE A 3 4.65 44.96 22.49
C ILE A 3 4.48 43.46 22.79
N VAL A 4 4.43 43.11 24.08
CA VAL A 4 4.18 41.74 24.57
C VAL A 4 2.83 41.19 24.07
N ASP A 5 1.77 42.01 24.08
CA ASP A 5 0.43 41.57 23.62
C ASP A 5 0.42 41.27 22.11
N LYS A 6 1.22 42.02 21.34
CA LYS A 6 1.35 41.84 19.89
C LYS A 6 2.14 40.58 19.55
N GLU A 7 3.24 40.32 20.26
CA GLU A 7 4.04 39.11 20.11
C GLU A 7 3.22 37.86 20.46
N GLU A 8 2.46 37.90 21.54
CA GLU A 8 1.56 36.82 21.94
C GLU A 8 0.44 36.59 20.92
N GLN A 9 -0.13 37.65 20.36
CA GLN A 9 -1.12 37.54 19.29
C GLN A 9 -0.54 36.90 18.02
N GLN A 10 0.65 37.31 17.61
CA GLN A 10 1.33 36.74 16.45
C GLN A 10 1.69 35.27 16.68
N CYS A 11 2.17 34.93 17.88
CA CYS A 11 2.47 33.54 18.27
C CYS A 11 1.23 32.65 18.15
N ARG A 12 0.07 33.11 18.63
CA ARG A 12 -1.21 32.40 18.47
C ARG A 12 -1.61 32.21 17.01
N GLN A 13 -1.40 33.20 16.15
CA GLN A 13 -1.70 33.09 14.72
C GLN A 13 -0.81 32.05 14.03
N LEU A 14 0.47 31.99 14.38
CA LEU A 14 1.41 31.00 13.86
C LEU A 14 1.03 29.58 14.31
N MET A 15 0.67 29.40 15.59
CA MET A 15 0.18 28.12 16.11
C MET A 15 -1.08 27.67 15.36
N ALA A 16 -2.06 28.54 15.16
CA ALA A 16 -3.28 28.21 14.41
C ALA A 16 -2.98 27.81 12.95
N GLY A 17 -1.98 28.43 12.32
CA GLY A 17 -1.52 28.05 10.98
C GLY A 17 -0.94 26.63 10.93
N LEU A 18 -0.12 26.27 11.93
CA LEU A 18 0.43 24.92 12.07
C LEU A 18 -0.64 23.89 12.43
N ASP A 19 -1.61 24.24 13.28
CA ASP A 19 -2.75 23.37 13.63
C ASP A 19 -3.59 23.03 12.40
N LYS A 20 -3.82 24.00 11.51
CA LYS A 20 -4.51 23.76 10.24
C LYS A 20 -3.76 22.75 9.38
N VAL A 21 -2.44 22.92 9.21
CA VAL A 21 -1.59 21.98 8.46
C VAL A 21 -1.67 20.59 9.05
N THR A 22 -1.53 20.45 10.37
CA THR A 22 -1.63 19.17 11.07
C THR A 22 -3.00 18.52 10.91
N SER A 23 -4.08 19.30 10.95
CA SER A 23 -5.45 18.82 10.69
C SER A 23 -5.62 18.32 9.25
N ASP A 24 -5.10 19.04 8.26
CA ASP A 24 -5.19 18.63 6.85
C ASP A 24 -4.38 17.36 6.59
N LEU A 25 -3.23 17.22 7.24
CA LEU A 25 -2.46 15.98 7.28
C LEU A 25 -3.22 14.84 7.96
N ASP A 26 -3.92 15.09 9.06
CA ASP A 26 -4.74 14.07 9.75
C ASP A 26 -5.88 13.53 8.87
N LYS A 27 -6.51 14.41 8.07
CA LYS A 27 -7.50 13.99 7.07
C LYS A 27 -6.88 13.03 6.05
N GLN A 28 -5.66 13.30 5.58
CA GLN A 28 -4.98 12.40 4.65
C GLN A 28 -4.59 11.08 5.31
N GLU A 29 -4.11 11.10 6.55
CA GLU A 29 -3.81 9.86 7.29
C GLU A 29 -5.06 8.95 7.40
N LYS A 30 -6.22 9.53 7.74
CA LYS A 30 -7.50 8.82 7.79
C LYS A 30 -7.91 8.26 6.41
N ALA A 31 -7.73 9.04 5.36
CA ALA A 31 -8.01 8.59 3.99
C ALA A 31 -7.14 7.40 3.59
N ILE A 32 -5.85 7.41 3.95
CA ILE A 32 -4.96 6.26 3.70
C ILE A 32 -5.46 5.03 4.44
N TYR A 33 -5.77 5.14 5.74
CA TYR A 33 -6.27 4.00 6.51
C TYR A 33 -7.56 3.40 5.96
N ALA A 34 -8.49 4.23 5.48
CA ALA A 34 -9.71 3.78 4.81
C ALA A 34 -9.41 2.94 3.56
N ARG A 35 -8.29 3.19 2.89
CA ARG A 35 -7.84 2.46 1.70
C ARG A 35 -6.90 1.30 1.97
N VAL A 36 -6.30 1.13 3.16
CA VAL A 36 -5.31 0.04 3.38
C VAL A 36 -5.68 -0.97 4.46
N ARG A 37 -6.63 -0.63 5.35
CA ARG A 37 -7.07 -1.52 6.43
C ARG A 37 -8.16 -2.51 6.02
N PRO A 38 -9.19 -2.12 5.25
CA PRO A 38 -10.20 -3.08 4.82
C PRO A 38 -9.59 -4.18 3.95
N PRO A 39 -10.09 -5.43 4.04
CA PRO A 39 -9.72 -6.48 3.09
C PRO A 39 -10.13 -6.07 1.67
N LEU A 40 -9.58 -6.76 0.66
CA LEU A 40 -10.01 -6.54 -0.72
C LEU A 40 -11.44 -7.06 -0.94
N GLU A 41 -12.15 -6.43 -1.87
CA GLU A 41 -13.44 -6.92 -2.34
C GLU A 41 -13.31 -8.32 -2.95
N GLN A 42 -14.07 -9.28 -2.44
CA GLN A 42 -13.93 -10.70 -2.80
C GLN A 42 -14.40 -11.02 -4.23
N THR A 43 -15.32 -10.23 -4.78
CA THR A 43 -15.90 -10.47 -6.12
C THR A 43 -15.02 -9.92 -7.24
N ARG A 44 -14.18 -8.93 -6.95
CA ARG A 44 -13.33 -8.25 -7.94
C ARG A 44 -11.99 -7.78 -7.34
N PRO A 45 -11.20 -8.68 -6.72
CA PRO A 45 -10.02 -8.29 -5.94
C PRO A 45 -8.92 -7.64 -6.80
N LEU A 46 -8.79 -8.04 -8.07
CA LEU A 46 -7.84 -7.42 -8.99
C LEU A 46 -8.19 -5.95 -9.27
N GLN A 47 -9.48 -5.67 -9.54
CA GLN A 47 -9.93 -4.30 -9.81
C GLN A 47 -9.90 -3.45 -8.54
N ASP A 48 -10.41 -3.97 -7.42
CA ASP A 48 -10.39 -3.23 -6.14
C ASP A 48 -8.96 -2.87 -5.72
N SER A 49 -8.00 -3.79 -5.85
CA SER A 49 -6.60 -3.48 -5.55
C SER A 49 -6.00 -2.41 -6.46
N ALA A 50 -6.39 -2.37 -7.74
CA ALA A 50 -5.96 -1.34 -8.68
C ALA A 50 -6.58 0.04 -8.35
N ASP A 51 -7.89 0.07 -8.08
CA ASP A 51 -8.62 1.29 -7.72
C ASP A 51 -8.04 1.89 -6.43
N ARG A 52 -7.83 1.07 -5.40
CA ARG A 52 -7.22 1.50 -4.13
C ARG A 52 -5.78 1.98 -4.29
N LEU A 53 -5.01 1.37 -5.19
CA LEU A 53 -3.65 1.84 -5.50
C LEU A 53 -3.70 3.24 -6.14
N GLN A 54 -4.66 3.48 -7.02
CA GLN A 54 -4.86 4.80 -7.61
C GLN A 54 -5.30 5.83 -6.55
N ASP A 55 -6.25 5.48 -5.68
CA ASP A 55 -6.66 6.33 -4.56
C ASP A 55 -5.48 6.77 -3.69
N VAL A 56 -4.57 5.85 -3.35
CA VAL A 56 -3.38 6.16 -2.53
C VAL A 56 -2.43 7.10 -3.27
N LYS A 57 -2.27 6.98 -4.59
CA LYS A 57 -1.48 7.92 -5.40
C LYS A 57 -2.12 9.30 -5.43
N ASP A 58 -3.44 9.38 -5.50
CA ASP A 58 -4.16 10.64 -5.47
C ASP A 58 -4.01 11.32 -4.11
N ILE A 59 -4.09 10.57 -3.01
CA ILE A 59 -3.79 11.09 -1.66
C ILE A 59 -2.34 11.58 -1.57
N ALA A 60 -1.38 10.84 -2.13
CA ALA A 60 0.02 11.27 -2.17
C ALA A 60 0.19 12.61 -2.92
N ALA A 61 -0.56 12.82 -4.01
CA ALA A 61 -0.57 14.09 -4.72
C ALA A 61 -1.15 15.23 -3.87
N VAL A 62 -2.17 14.97 -3.04
CA VAL A 62 -2.70 15.96 -2.07
C VAL A 62 -1.66 16.29 -1.00
N VAL A 63 -1.00 15.29 -0.42
CA VAL A 63 0.06 15.51 0.60
C VAL A 63 1.21 16.34 0.04
N ARG A 64 1.63 16.11 -1.21
CA ARG A 64 2.64 16.94 -1.88
C ARG A 64 2.21 18.41 -2.05
N LYS A 65 0.91 18.68 -2.19
CA LYS A 65 0.38 20.06 -2.25
C LYS A 65 0.33 20.75 -0.89
N ILE A 66 0.34 19.99 0.21
CA ILE A 66 0.39 20.52 1.58
C ILE A 66 1.82 20.92 1.96
N GLU A 67 2.84 20.28 1.39
CA GLU A 67 4.25 20.52 1.72
C GLU A 67 4.66 22.00 1.65
N PRO A 68 4.33 22.79 0.60
CA PRO A 68 4.73 24.19 0.54
C PRO A 68 4.09 25.04 1.65
N GLU A 69 2.81 24.79 1.97
CA GLU A 69 2.12 25.48 3.06
C GLU A 69 2.77 25.15 4.41
N LYS A 70 3.02 23.86 4.68
CA LYS A 70 3.76 23.42 5.88
C LYS A 70 5.12 24.11 5.99
N SER A 71 5.90 24.09 4.91
CA SER A 71 7.26 24.64 4.89
C SER A 71 7.28 26.16 5.07
N SER A 72 6.29 26.89 4.52
CA SER A 72 6.11 28.33 4.80
C SER A 72 5.81 28.59 6.27
N LYS A 73 4.84 27.88 6.84
CA LYS A 73 4.39 28.07 8.23
C LYS A 73 5.47 27.73 9.25
N VAL A 74 6.23 26.66 9.02
CA VAL A 74 7.38 26.30 9.84
C VAL A 74 8.44 27.40 9.79
N ARG A 75 8.79 27.90 8.60
CA ARG A 75 9.78 28.98 8.46
C ARG A 75 9.33 30.27 9.14
N GLU A 76 8.06 30.65 9.01
CA GLU A 76 7.48 31.80 9.70
C GLU A 76 7.58 31.66 11.22
N ALA A 77 7.27 30.46 11.75
CA ALA A 77 7.36 30.15 13.16
C ALA A 77 8.81 30.17 13.68
N GLU A 78 9.75 29.55 12.97
CA GLU A 78 11.18 29.53 13.32
C GLU A 78 11.76 30.95 13.34
N LYS A 79 11.41 31.77 12.34
CA LYS A 79 11.80 33.18 12.29
C LYS A 79 11.27 33.94 13.50
N PHE A 80 9.99 33.74 13.84
CA PHE A 80 9.39 34.36 15.01
C PHE A 80 10.08 33.94 16.31
N LEU A 81 10.35 32.65 16.49
CA LEU A 81 11.04 32.10 17.67
C LEU A 81 12.45 32.68 17.82
N THR A 82 13.16 32.87 16.70
CA THR A 82 14.50 33.47 16.71
C THR A 82 14.46 34.96 17.08
N SER A 83 13.47 35.70 16.57
CA SER A 83 13.32 37.14 16.86
C SER A 83 12.74 37.43 18.25
N ASN A 84 11.93 36.51 18.80
CA ASN A 84 11.17 36.73 20.04
C ASN A 84 11.37 35.57 21.05
N PRO A 85 12.60 35.29 21.50
CA PRO A 85 12.89 34.14 22.36
C PRO A 85 12.28 34.24 23.76
N LYS A 86 11.84 35.43 24.18
CA LYS A 86 11.23 35.70 25.49
C LYS A 86 9.70 35.67 25.47
N CYS A 87 9.08 35.43 24.31
CA CYS A 87 7.63 35.25 24.20
C CYS A 87 7.21 34.05 25.06
N ALA A 88 6.20 34.23 25.91
CA ALA A 88 5.79 33.21 26.87
C ALA A 88 5.28 31.94 26.15
N SER A 89 4.66 32.13 24.98
CA SER A 89 4.14 31.04 24.16
C SER A 89 5.17 30.39 23.22
N ALA A 90 6.42 30.83 23.21
CA ALA A 90 7.47 30.28 22.32
C ALA A 90 7.68 28.76 22.45
N PRO A 91 7.68 28.14 23.65
CA PRO A 91 7.82 26.69 23.78
C PRO A 91 6.67 25.91 23.12
N GLN A 92 5.44 26.44 23.20
CA GLN A 92 4.25 25.82 22.61
C GLN A 92 4.30 25.92 21.08
N LEU A 93 4.73 27.06 20.55
CA LEU A 93 4.93 27.21 19.11
C LEU A 93 6.00 26.25 18.57
N ASN A 94 7.11 26.07 19.29
CA ASN A 94 8.15 25.10 18.92
C ASN A 94 7.59 23.65 18.93
N ALA A 95 6.79 23.28 19.94
CA ALA A 95 6.11 22.00 19.97
C ALA A 95 5.19 21.81 18.74
N LYS A 96 4.46 22.85 18.30
CA LYS A 96 3.61 22.81 17.10
C LYS A 96 4.40 22.66 15.81
N VAL A 97 5.58 23.28 15.70
CA VAL A 97 6.49 23.08 14.55
C VAL A 97 6.93 21.62 14.48
N ASN A 98 7.38 21.06 15.61
CA ASN A 98 7.81 19.66 15.68
C ASN A 98 6.66 18.69 15.38
N GLU A 99 5.45 18.96 15.90
CA GLU A 99 4.25 18.18 15.62
C GLU A 99 3.95 18.12 14.11
N ALA A 100 3.94 19.28 13.44
CA ALA A 100 3.67 19.36 12.01
C ALA A 100 4.72 18.62 11.16
N ASN A 101 6.01 18.77 11.49
CA ASN A 101 7.09 18.05 10.79
C ASN A 101 6.99 16.53 11.01
N ASN A 102 6.87 16.09 12.26
CA ASN A 102 6.77 14.67 12.58
C ASN A 102 5.54 14.02 11.95
N LYS A 103 4.40 14.72 11.92
CA LYS A 103 3.17 14.24 11.27
C LYS A 103 3.36 14.09 9.76
N TYR A 104 3.99 15.07 9.11
CA TYR A 104 4.29 15.02 7.69
C TYR A 104 5.21 13.83 7.33
N ASP A 105 6.28 13.62 8.09
CA ASP A 105 7.22 12.52 7.88
C ASP A 105 6.53 11.16 8.07
N LYS A 106 5.74 11.03 9.14
CA LYS A 106 4.94 9.82 9.40
C LYS A 106 4.00 9.50 8.24
N ILE A 107 3.32 10.50 7.68
CA ILE A 107 2.39 10.31 6.56
C ILE A 107 3.13 9.91 5.28
N ASN A 108 4.29 10.49 5.00
CA ASN A 108 5.09 10.07 3.85
C ASN A 108 5.56 8.62 3.95
N LEU A 109 6.00 8.21 5.14
CA LEU A 109 6.33 6.80 5.40
C LEU A 109 5.11 5.89 5.23
N LEU A 110 3.96 6.30 5.78
CA LEU A 110 2.72 5.55 5.65
C LEU A 110 2.28 5.43 4.17
N LEU A 111 2.35 6.50 3.39
CA LEU A 111 2.06 6.50 1.96
C LEU A 111 2.96 5.52 1.21
N LYS A 112 4.28 5.57 1.48
CA LYS A 112 5.24 4.68 0.81
C LYS A 112 4.92 3.21 1.10
N CYS A 113 4.74 2.87 2.38
CA CYS A 113 4.36 1.50 2.77
C CYS A 113 3.02 1.07 2.17
N SER A 114 2.07 2.00 2.07
CA SER A 114 0.73 1.74 1.52
C SER A 114 0.76 1.47 0.02
N GLU A 115 1.51 2.28 -0.73
CA GLU A 115 1.72 2.11 -2.17
C GLU A 115 2.41 0.77 -2.46
N ASP A 116 3.50 0.46 -1.74
CA ASP A 116 4.24 -0.79 -1.91
C ASP A 116 3.35 -2.01 -1.60
N LYS A 117 2.55 -1.95 -0.52
CA LYS A 117 1.59 -3.00 -0.17
C LYS A 117 0.55 -3.24 -1.26
N LEU A 118 -0.10 -2.17 -1.74
CA LEU A 118 -1.16 -2.28 -2.74
C LEU A 118 -0.62 -2.69 -4.11
N GLN A 119 0.56 -2.21 -4.49
CA GLN A 119 1.24 -2.63 -5.72
C GLN A 119 1.57 -4.13 -5.69
N ASN A 120 2.09 -4.63 -4.57
CA ASN A 120 2.37 -6.05 -4.41
C ASN A 120 1.08 -6.89 -4.40
N SER A 121 0.02 -6.41 -3.75
CA SER A 121 -1.28 -7.06 -3.77
C SER A 121 -1.84 -7.16 -5.19
N ASN A 122 -1.79 -6.08 -5.96
CA ASN A 122 -2.30 -6.07 -7.32
C ASN A 122 -1.52 -7.03 -8.25
N ARG A 123 -0.19 -7.09 -8.09
CA ARG A 123 0.64 -8.07 -8.81
C ARG A 123 0.28 -9.51 -8.46
N LEU A 124 0.02 -9.80 -7.19
CA LEU A 124 -0.39 -11.13 -6.74
C LEU A 124 -1.76 -11.51 -7.30
N GLU A 125 -2.75 -10.62 -7.23
CA GLU A 125 -4.09 -10.86 -7.78
C GLU A 125 -4.06 -11.11 -9.29
N ASN A 126 -3.24 -10.36 -10.03
CA ASN A 126 -3.06 -10.56 -11.47
C ASN A 126 -2.47 -11.96 -11.76
N SER A 127 -1.46 -12.35 -10.98
CA SER A 127 -0.82 -13.67 -11.10
C SER A 127 -1.80 -14.81 -10.79
N LEU A 128 -2.63 -14.64 -9.74
CA LEU A 128 -3.69 -15.60 -9.38
C LEU A 128 -4.76 -15.70 -10.47
N GLN A 129 -5.18 -14.58 -11.05
CA GLN A 129 -6.17 -14.58 -12.13
C GLN A 129 -5.64 -15.28 -13.38
N ASN A 130 -4.39 -15.01 -13.76
CA ASN A 130 -3.73 -15.70 -14.88
C ASN A 130 -3.59 -17.20 -14.62
N GLY A 131 -3.19 -17.58 -13.39
CA GLY A 131 -3.13 -18.98 -12.96
C GLY A 131 -4.48 -19.69 -13.05
N LYS A 132 -5.56 -19.06 -12.56
CA LYS A 132 -6.93 -19.58 -12.66
C LYS A 132 -7.38 -19.76 -14.11
N SER A 133 -7.10 -18.78 -14.97
CA SER A 133 -7.43 -18.87 -16.39
C SER A 133 -6.68 -20.02 -17.07
N LEU A 134 -5.39 -20.19 -16.74
CA LEU A 134 -4.57 -21.27 -17.27
C LEU A 134 -5.09 -22.64 -16.81
N LEU A 135 -5.36 -22.81 -15.50
CA LEU A 135 -5.92 -24.03 -14.93
C LEU A 135 -7.27 -24.37 -15.56
N SER A 136 -8.18 -23.40 -15.67
CA SER A 136 -9.48 -23.60 -16.31
C SER A 136 -9.34 -24.06 -17.77
N SER A 137 -8.35 -23.54 -18.51
CA SER A 137 -8.08 -23.99 -19.87
C SER A 137 -7.63 -25.46 -19.94
N TYR A 138 -6.89 -25.92 -18.92
CA TYR A 138 -6.49 -27.32 -18.81
C TYR A 138 -7.66 -28.19 -18.36
N GLU A 139 -8.36 -27.84 -17.30
CA GLU A 139 -9.54 -28.56 -16.79
C GLU A 139 -10.59 -28.75 -17.89
N ASN A 140 -10.87 -27.72 -18.68
CA ASN A 140 -11.79 -27.81 -19.83
C ASN A 140 -11.28 -28.76 -20.93
N LYS A 141 -9.97 -28.87 -21.13
CA LYS A 141 -9.39 -29.84 -22.08
C LYS A 141 -9.51 -31.26 -21.52
N LEU A 142 -9.19 -31.47 -20.24
CA LEU A 142 -9.34 -32.77 -19.58
C LEU A 142 -10.80 -33.24 -19.56
N ALA A 143 -11.75 -32.36 -19.23
CA ALA A 143 -13.17 -32.69 -19.21
C ALA A 143 -13.73 -33.08 -20.59
N ARG A 144 -13.04 -32.74 -21.69
CA ARG A 144 -13.39 -33.15 -23.06
C ARG A 144 -12.69 -34.44 -23.49
N GLU A 145 -11.65 -34.87 -22.79
CA GLU A 145 -10.90 -36.12 -23.04
C GLU A 145 -11.65 -37.36 -22.48
N GLU A 146 -12.99 -37.34 -22.40
CA GLU A 146 -13.83 -38.45 -21.93
C GLU A 146 -13.99 -39.61 -22.93
N VAL A 147 -13.42 -39.49 -24.13
CA VAL A 147 -13.48 -40.56 -25.14
C VAL A 147 -12.13 -41.26 -25.19
N ALA A 148 -12.11 -42.55 -24.84
CA ALA A 148 -10.94 -43.40 -25.02
C ALA A 148 -10.45 -43.27 -26.48
N PRO A 149 -9.15 -43.04 -26.73
CA PRO A 149 -8.65 -42.88 -28.08
C PRO A 149 -9.02 -44.10 -28.93
N ALA A 150 -9.69 -43.85 -30.06
CA ALA A 150 -10.29 -44.89 -30.88
C ALA A 150 -9.26 -45.79 -31.59
N ASP A 151 -8.00 -45.33 -31.68
CA ASP A 151 -6.92 -45.99 -32.41
C ASP A 151 -5.54 -45.64 -31.84
N ILE A 152 -4.51 -46.39 -32.25
CA ILE A 152 -3.12 -46.28 -31.78
C ILE A 152 -2.51 -44.91 -32.13
N SER A 153 -2.83 -44.32 -33.27
CA SER A 153 -2.31 -43.00 -33.67
C SER A 153 -2.90 -41.89 -32.79
N SER A 154 -4.19 -42.00 -32.48
CA SER A 154 -4.89 -41.13 -31.52
C SER A 154 -4.31 -41.29 -30.11
N LEU A 155 -3.96 -42.50 -29.70
CA LEU A 155 -3.30 -42.78 -28.41
C LEU A 155 -1.90 -42.15 -28.33
N GLU A 156 -1.06 -42.32 -29.35
CA GLU A 156 0.30 -41.73 -29.40
C GLU A 156 0.25 -40.20 -29.41
N LYS A 157 -0.73 -39.60 -30.08
CA LYS A 157 -0.97 -38.15 -30.08
C LYS A 157 -1.37 -37.65 -28.70
N THR A 158 -2.29 -38.34 -28.02
CA THR A 158 -2.67 -38.04 -26.64
C THR A 158 -1.47 -38.19 -25.69
N GLN A 159 -0.66 -39.24 -25.84
CA GLN A 159 0.55 -39.47 -25.04
C GLN A 159 1.57 -38.32 -25.18
N ARG A 160 1.80 -37.79 -26.39
CA ARG A 160 2.69 -36.63 -26.59
C ARG A 160 2.13 -35.35 -25.97
N GLN A 161 0.82 -35.14 -26.01
CA GLN A 161 0.16 -33.98 -25.39
C GLN A 161 0.17 -34.06 -23.86
N LEU A 162 0.09 -35.26 -23.29
CA LEU A 162 0.21 -35.52 -21.85
C LEU A 162 1.66 -35.43 -21.36
N ALA A 163 2.66 -35.80 -22.15
CA ALA A 163 4.07 -35.67 -21.78
C ALA A 163 4.52 -34.20 -21.63
N VAL A 164 3.88 -33.25 -22.31
CA VAL A 164 4.09 -31.81 -22.09
C VAL A 164 3.44 -31.32 -20.78
N ARG A 165 2.51 -32.11 -20.19
CA ARG A 165 1.79 -31.78 -18.95
C ARG A 165 2.52 -32.23 -17.67
N SER A 166 3.50 -33.14 -17.72
CA SER A 166 4.15 -33.72 -16.53
C SER A 166 4.98 -32.72 -15.71
N ASP A 167 5.41 -31.61 -16.31
CA ASP A 167 6.12 -30.54 -15.60
C ASP A 167 5.19 -29.76 -14.63
N LEU A 168 3.88 -29.77 -14.88
CA LEU A 168 2.89 -29.06 -14.08
C LEU A 168 2.43 -29.86 -12.84
N SER A 169 2.37 -31.19 -12.94
CA SER A 169 1.99 -32.08 -11.83
C SER A 169 2.95 -31.99 -10.65
N LEU A 170 4.25 -31.84 -10.90
CA LEU A 170 5.25 -31.65 -9.85
C LEU A 170 5.15 -30.26 -9.20
N ILE A 171 4.69 -29.24 -9.93
CA ILE A 171 4.52 -27.87 -9.40
C ILE A 171 3.26 -27.75 -8.54
N LEU A 172 2.13 -28.32 -9.00
CA LEU A 172 0.85 -28.29 -8.27
C LEU A 172 0.89 -29.06 -6.95
N ILE A 173 1.48 -30.26 -6.94
CA ILE A 173 1.65 -31.05 -5.70
C ILE A 173 2.55 -30.30 -4.71
N ARG A 174 3.60 -29.62 -5.19
CA ARG A 174 4.55 -28.92 -4.33
C ARG A 174 4.01 -27.62 -3.75
N ILE A 175 3.19 -26.87 -4.50
CA ILE A 175 2.49 -25.66 -4.01
C ILE A 175 1.42 -26.02 -2.98
N HIS A 176 0.65 -27.10 -3.21
CA HIS A 176 -0.42 -27.50 -2.30
C HIS A 176 0.12 -27.98 -0.95
N VAL A 177 1.24 -28.71 -0.93
CA VAL A 177 1.93 -29.10 0.31
C VAL A 177 2.49 -27.88 1.07
N TYR A 178 2.97 -26.85 0.37
CA TYR A 178 3.50 -25.63 1.00
C TYR A 178 2.42 -24.75 1.65
N ILE A 179 1.24 -24.66 1.04
CA ILE A 179 0.12 -23.89 1.60
C ILE A 179 -0.52 -24.62 2.81
N GLN A 180 -0.46 -25.94 2.83
CA GLN A 180 -1.13 -26.74 3.86
C GLN A 180 -0.32 -26.87 5.18
N MET A 181 0.96 -26.50 5.20
CA MET A 181 1.87 -26.73 6.34
C MET A 181 2.14 -25.50 7.24
N ASP A 182 1.34 -24.43 7.19
CA ASP A 182 1.56 -23.28 8.09
C ASP A 182 0.29 -22.77 8.79
N PRO A 183 0.04 -23.24 10.04
CA PRO A 183 -0.93 -22.61 10.93
C PRO A 183 -0.28 -21.66 11.95
N LEU A 184 1.05 -21.52 12.02
CA LEU A 184 1.70 -20.93 13.20
C LEU A 184 3.17 -20.51 12.96
N HIS A 185 3.45 -19.41 12.24
CA HIS A 185 4.20 -18.24 12.75
C HIS A 185 4.67 -17.27 11.64
N LYS A 186 4.32 -15.99 11.88
CA LYS A 186 5.01 -14.74 11.53
C LYS A 186 6.18 -14.81 10.51
N GLY A 187 5.90 -14.26 9.32
CA GLY A 187 6.69 -13.16 8.79
C GLY A 187 8.13 -13.46 8.39
N HIS A 188 8.33 -14.32 7.40
CA HIS A 188 9.36 -14.18 6.36
C HIS A 188 9.07 -15.17 5.23
N PHE A 189 8.91 -14.67 4.00
CA PHE A 189 8.90 -15.50 2.80
C PHE A 189 10.36 -15.73 2.38
N ILE A 190 10.90 -16.91 2.68
CA ILE A 190 12.16 -17.36 2.09
C ILE A 190 11.82 -18.46 1.09
N VAL A 191 11.97 -18.15 -0.19
CA VAL A 191 11.87 -19.12 -1.27
C VAL A 191 13.23 -19.79 -1.41
N PHE A 192 13.39 -21.00 -0.88
CA PHE A 192 14.54 -21.83 -1.22
C PHE A 192 14.23 -22.62 -2.51
N LEU A 193 14.84 -22.17 -3.61
CA LEU A 193 15.00 -22.97 -4.82
C LEU A 193 16.25 -23.83 -4.65
N GLN A 194 16.08 -25.13 -4.54
CA GLN A 194 17.17 -26.07 -4.72
C GLN A 194 16.77 -27.04 -5.82
N PHE A 195 17.66 -27.14 -6.80
CA PHE A 195 17.50 -27.83 -8.09
C PHE A 195 17.42 -29.35 -7.92
#